data_AF-A0A0C3AK42-F1
#
_entry.id   AF-A0A0C3AK42-F1
#
_cell.length_a   1.000
_cell.length_b   1.000
_cell.length_c   1.000
_cell.angle_alpha   90.00
_cell.angle_beta   90.00
_cell.angle_gamma   90.00
#
_symmetry.space_group_name_H-M   'P 1'
#
loop_
_entity.id
_entity.type
_entity.pdbx_description
1 polymer ?
#
loop_
_entity_poly.entity_id
_entity_poly.type
_entity_poly.pdbx_seq_one_letter_code
_entity_poly.pdbx_strand_id
1 'polypeptide(L)'
;MIHLMNWLKGTSAARSLPEKQRRMYTSEQTDNFRLIAKLFAVQSSRTLTSKDLASSDLQRELAEIGQFAEVAHGTVSPAFIWEHMESLMQPHFPLDGYDALRGSELIAAFRGTVAELQCYIAYRPPTKQLIIAFSGTSSVSQTFRNLDARLIAYPGGERCAVHAGFWRLYNGVRSRVLSELDKALTQYDIEEIVCTGHSMGAVMCYLFALDIMGADTAEGVPQSRPPITLPLKLALFGSPRVGNQALAEHWCRVVAERNARARSVKEYSVMCYNDGVPMIPPQNLGYCHLSQTPLYLARGHLFHIPSAESEYTSFTIDPSVMKDLTSEHPLGGHNYYNNRDMEKLLRNMKWFNAMKSREVDWAQYEDWLRKEKEKYEETG
;
A
#
# COMPACT_ATOMS: atom_id res chain seq x y z
N MET A 1 -2.01 13.93 19.84
CA MET A 1 -2.45 15.35 20.03
C MET A 1 -1.30 16.34 20.26
N ILE A 2 -0.51 16.24 21.34
CA ILE A 2 0.49 17.29 21.69
C ILE A 2 1.60 17.46 20.63
N HIS A 3 2.08 16.38 20.01
CA HIS A 3 3.10 16.45 18.95
C HIS A 3 2.59 17.02 17.62
N LEU A 4 1.31 16.80 17.29
CA LEU A 4 0.69 17.26 16.03
C LEU A 4 0.36 18.76 16.08
N MET A 5 -0.16 19.25 17.21
CA MET A 5 -0.36 20.69 17.42
C MET A 5 0.96 21.46 17.37
N ASN A 6 2.06 20.89 17.87
CA ASN A 6 3.38 21.54 17.78
C ASN A 6 3.95 21.53 16.35
N TRP A 7 3.64 20.52 15.54
CA TRP A 7 4.05 20.47 14.13
C TRP A 7 3.24 21.45 13.25
N LEU A 8 1.91 21.50 13.41
CA LEU A 8 1.04 22.47 12.72
C LEU A 8 1.34 23.92 13.15
N LYS A 9 1.73 24.15 14.41
CA LYS A 9 2.13 25.49 14.89
C LYS A 9 3.46 25.98 14.34
N GLY A 10 4.33 25.08 13.87
CA GLY A 10 5.73 25.37 13.53
C GLY A 10 6.05 25.59 12.04
N THR A 11 5.11 25.39 11.11
CA THR A 11 5.35 25.62 9.68
C THR A 11 4.38 26.64 9.10
N SER A 12 4.88 27.60 8.32
CA SER A 12 4.07 28.63 7.66
C SER A 12 2.99 28.04 6.74
N ALA A 13 3.28 26.89 6.12
CA ALA A 13 2.41 26.18 5.19
C ALA A 13 1.14 25.59 5.83
N ALA A 14 1.18 25.20 7.11
CA ALA A 14 0.00 24.66 7.80
C ALA A 14 -1.03 25.74 8.17
N ARG A 15 -0.58 27.00 8.35
CA ARG A 15 -1.45 28.13 8.70
C ARG A 15 -2.25 28.68 7.52
N SER A 16 -1.79 28.43 6.29
CA SER A 16 -2.44 28.88 5.05
C SER A 16 -3.46 27.88 4.49
N LEU A 17 -3.69 26.74 5.17
CA LEU A 17 -4.63 25.72 4.69
C LEU A 17 -6.10 26.14 4.94
N PRO A 18 -7.01 25.85 3.99
CA PRO A 18 -8.45 25.94 4.22
C PRO A 18 -8.89 25.19 5.48
N GLU A 19 -9.96 25.66 6.12
CA GLU A 19 -10.45 25.12 7.39
C GLU A 19 -10.75 23.61 7.34
N LYS A 20 -11.41 23.13 6.28
CA LYS A 20 -11.69 21.70 6.05
C LYS A 20 -10.41 20.86 6.10
N GLN A 21 -9.34 21.32 5.46
CA GLN A 21 -8.05 20.63 5.44
C GLN A 21 -7.38 20.67 6.81
N ARG A 22 -7.42 21.82 7.50
CA ARG A 22 -6.88 21.93 8.87
C ARG A 22 -7.56 20.97 9.84
N ARG A 23 -8.89 20.87 9.80
CA ARG A 23 -9.67 19.95 10.64
C ARG A 23 -9.31 18.50 10.33
N MET A 24 -9.26 18.12 9.06
CA MET A 24 -8.83 16.79 8.62
C MET A 24 -7.45 16.43 9.17
N TYR A 25 -6.43 17.28 8.97
CA TYR A 25 -5.08 17.00 9.48
C TYR A 25 -5.02 16.97 11.00
N THR A 26 -5.80 17.79 11.70
CA THR A 26 -5.83 17.79 13.17
C THR A 26 -6.48 16.51 13.72
N SER A 27 -7.35 15.86 12.93
CA SER A 27 -8.04 14.63 13.29
C SER A 27 -7.21 13.34 13.11
N GLU A 28 -6.00 13.44 12.53
CA GLU A 28 -5.10 12.32 12.37
C GLU A 28 -4.75 11.68 13.72
N GLN A 29 -4.84 10.36 13.77
CA GLN A 29 -4.53 9.55 14.95
C GLN A 29 -3.40 8.56 14.70
N THR A 30 -3.10 8.25 13.43
CA THR A 30 -2.04 7.32 13.06
C THR A 30 -0.79 8.04 12.54
N ASP A 31 0.32 7.32 12.50
CA ASP A 31 1.61 7.91 12.12
C ASP A 31 1.69 8.11 10.60
N ASN A 32 1.85 9.36 10.18
CA ASN A 32 2.06 9.71 8.77
C ASN A 32 3.54 9.76 8.38
N PHE A 33 4.45 9.50 9.33
CA PHE A 33 5.90 9.41 9.11
C PHE A 33 6.56 10.70 8.60
N ARG A 34 5.88 11.85 8.68
CA ARG A 34 6.37 13.15 8.22
C ARG A 34 7.65 13.60 8.92
N LEU A 35 7.87 13.19 10.18
CA LEU A 35 9.11 13.48 10.89
C LEU A 35 10.28 12.67 10.32
N ILE A 36 10.06 11.38 10.02
CA ILE A 36 11.05 10.54 9.33
C ILE A 36 11.33 11.13 7.95
N ALA A 37 10.28 11.54 7.22
CA ALA A 37 10.39 12.20 5.94
C ALA A 37 11.33 13.42 6.00
N LYS A 38 11.10 14.30 6.99
CA LYS A 38 11.92 15.49 7.19
C LYS A 38 13.40 15.18 7.48
N LEU A 39 13.69 14.06 8.17
CA LEU A 39 15.05 13.72 8.60
C LEU A 39 15.83 12.89 7.57
N PHE A 40 15.14 12.07 6.79
CA PHE A 40 15.78 11.04 5.95
C PHE A 40 15.45 11.15 4.46
N ALA A 41 14.64 12.12 4.05
CA ALA A 41 14.35 12.32 2.63
C ALA A 41 15.63 12.64 1.86
N VAL A 42 15.82 11.91 0.76
CA VAL A 42 16.87 12.21 -0.21
C VAL A 42 16.26 13.05 -1.31
N GLN A 43 16.66 14.32 -1.36
CA GLN A 43 16.16 15.30 -2.33
C GLN A 43 16.86 15.13 -3.68
N SER A 44 16.07 14.95 -4.74
CA SER A 44 16.57 14.97 -6.11
C SER A 44 16.86 16.41 -6.57
N SER A 45 17.88 16.57 -7.41
CA SER A 45 18.17 17.82 -8.13
C SER A 45 17.25 18.01 -9.35
N ARG A 46 16.56 16.96 -9.80
CA ARG A 46 15.59 17.02 -10.89
C ARG A 46 14.33 17.73 -10.43
N THR A 47 13.87 18.66 -11.27
CA THR A 47 12.53 19.25 -11.15
C THR A 47 11.55 18.46 -12.01
N LEU A 48 10.45 18.02 -11.42
CA LEU A 48 9.36 17.34 -12.13
C LEU A 48 8.50 18.36 -12.89
N THR A 49 8.18 18.02 -14.12
CA THR A 49 7.46 18.86 -15.08
C THR A 49 6.18 18.16 -15.55
N SER A 50 5.41 18.81 -16.42
CA SER A 50 4.21 18.21 -17.03
C SER A 50 4.51 16.95 -17.86
N LYS A 51 5.75 16.78 -18.34
CA LYS A 51 6.18 15.57 -19.06
C LYS A 51 6.33 14.35 -18.16
N ASP A 52 6.50 14.58 -16.86
CA ASP A 52 6.65 13.51 -15.88
C ASP A 52 5.28 13.08 -15.33
N LEU A 53 4.19 13.80 -15.62
CA LEU A 53 2.85 13.42 -15.16
C LEU A 53 2.44 12.06 -15.74
N ALA A 54 2.00 11.17 -14.85
CA ALA A 54 1.34 9.95 -15.23
C ALA A 54 -0.03 10.25 -15.85
N SER A 55 -0.53 9.34 -16.70
CA SER A 55 -1.86 9.50 -17.28
C SER A 55 -2.95 9.42 -16.21
N SER A 56 -4.05 10.13 -16.44
CA SER A 56 -5.25 10.06 -15.59
C SER A 56 -5.82 8.64 -15.53
N ASP A 57 -5.68 7.86 -16.60
CA ASP A 57 -6.08 6.45 -16.66
C ASP A 57 -5.25 5.57 -15.71
N LEU A 58 -3.92 5.72 -15.71
CA LEU A 58 -3.06 5.01 -14.77
C LEU A 58 -3.38 5.40 -13.33
N GLN A 59 -3.54 6.70 -13.06
CA GLN A 59 -3.86 7.16 -11.70
C GLN A 59 -5.22 6.62 -11.23
N ARG A 60 -6.22 6.55 -12.12
CA ARG A 60 -7.53 5.95 -11.81
C ARG A 60 -7.42 4.44 -11.57
N GLU A 61 -6.69 3.71 -12.40
CA GLU A 61 -6.46 2.27 -12.22
C GLU A 61 -5.79 1.97 -10.87
N LEU A 62 -4.74 2.72 -10.51
CA LEU A 62 -4.09 2.56 -9.20
C LEU A 62 -5.02 2.95 -8.05
N ALA A 63 -5.84 3.98 -8.22
CA ALA A 63 -6.84 4.33 -7.21
C ALA A 63 -7.93 3.25 -7.05
N GLU A 64 -8.32 2.54 -8.10
CA GLU A 64 -9.25 1.41 -8.02
C GLU A 64 -8.61 0.22 -7.29
N ILE A 65 -7.42 -0.20 -7.71
CA ILE A 65 -6.70 -1.31 -7.07
C ILE A 65 -6.36 -0.96 -5.60
N GLY A 66 -6.04 0.30 -5.34
CA GLY A 66 -5.73 0.82 -4.02
C GLY A 66 -6.85 0.65 -2.98
N GLN A 67 -8.11 0.60 -3.41
CA GLN A 67 -9.23 0.29 -2.51
C GLN A 67 -9.08 -1.08 -1.85
N PHE A 68 -8.52 -2.06 -2.56
CA PHE A 68 -8.24 -3.40 -2.03
C PHE A 68 -7.07 -3.37 -1.03
N ALA A 69 -6.03 -2.58 -1.28
CA ALA A 69 -4.94 -2.38 -0.31
C ALA A 69 -5.45 -1.70 0.97
N GLU A 70 -6.37 -0.74 0.84
CA GLU A 70 -6.99 -0.03 1.96
C GLU A 70 -7.87 -0.96 2.81
N VAL A 71 -8.64 -1.84 2.18
CA VAL A 71 -9.40 -2.89 2.88
C VAL A 71 -8.46 -3.88 3.58
N ALA A 72 -7.36 -4.28 2.94
CA ALA A 72 -6.40 -5.18 3.57
C ALA A 72 -5.79 -4.54 4.83
N HIS A 73 -5.45 -3.25 4.77
CA HIS A 73 -4.94 -2.46 5.89
C HIS A 73 -5.99 -2.15 6.97
N GLY A 74 -7.28 -2.28 6.63
CA GLY A 74 -8.41 -2.03 7.52
C GLY A 74 -8.38 -2.86 8.81
N THR A 75 -9.09 -2.38 9.82
CA THR A 75 -9.18 -3.05 11.13
C THR A 75 -10.24 -4.16 11.17
N VAL A 76 -11.22 -4.10 10.27
CA VAL A 76 -12.32 -5.07 10.16
C VAL A 76 -11.91 -6.17 9.19
N SER A 77 -12.40 -7.40 9.44
CA SER A 77 -12.13 -8.54 8.56
C SER A 77 -12.68 -8.31 7.15
N PRO A 78 -11.93 -8.64 6.08
CA PRO A 78 -12.47 -8.63 4.71
C PRO A 78 -13.73 -9.47 4.56
N ALA A 79 -13.89 -10.58 5.30
CA ALA A 79 -15.10 -11.39 5.26
C ALA A 79 -16.35 -10.59 5.65
N PHE A 80 -16.27 -9.79 6.72
CA PHE A 80 -17.35 -8.91 7.16
C PHE A 80 -17.64 -7.83 6.12
N ILE A 81 -16.60 -7.27 5.49
CA ILE A 81 -16.77 -6.25 4.46
C ILE A 81 -17.56 -6.79 3.27
N TRP A 82 -17.25 -8.00 2.78
CA TRP A 82 -17.98 -8.60 1.67
C TRP A 82 -19.40 -9.04 2.06
N GLU A 83 -19.60 -9.52 3.30
CA GLU A 83 -20.92 -9.88 3.82
C GLU A 83 -21.87 -8.67 3.90
N HIS A 84 -21.34 -7.48 4.18
CA HIS A 84 -22.11 -6.25 4.38
C HIS A 84 -21.85 -5.16 3.33
N MET A 85 -21.28 -5.52 2.18
CA MET A 85 -20.76 -4.58 1.19
C MET A 85 -21.80 -3.53 0.76
N GLU A 86 -23.00 -3.95 0.39
CA GLU A 86 -24.07 -3.04 -0.08
C GLU A 86 -24.48 -1.99 0.95
N SER A 87 -24.44 -2.33 2.24
CA SER A 87 -24.75 -1.39 3.32
C SER A 87 -23.55 -0.48 3.61
N LEU A 88 -22.33 -1.03 3.64
CA LEU A 88 -21.11 -0.26 3.89
C LEU A 88 -20.79 0.76 2.80
N MET A 89 -21.28 0.54 1.58
CA MET A 89 -21.08 1.42 0.42
C MET A 89 -22.15 2.52 0.27
N GLN A 90 -23.11 2.62 1.19
CA GLN A 90 -24.10 3.69 1.16
C GLN A 90 -23.45 5.07 1.31
N PRO A 91 -24.09 6.16 0.84
CA PRO A 91 -23.57 7.51 1.03
C PRO A 91 -23.23 7.78 2.50
N HIS A 92 -22.05 8.34 2.74
CA HIS A 92 -21.50 8.64 4.06
C HIS A 92 -21.08 7.44 4.93
N PHE A 93 -21.27 6.20 4.48
CA PHE A 93 -20.82 5.00 5.19
C PHE A 93 -19.32 4.75 4.93
N PRO A 94 -18.68 3.80 5.62
CA PRO A 94 -17.23 3.65 5.58
C PRO A 94 -16.64 3.41 4.18
N LEU A 95 -17.38 2.73 3.31
CA LEU A 95 -16.96 2.36 1.96
C LEU A 95 -17.63 3.23 0.87
N ASP A 96 -18.13 4.40 1.24
CA ASP A 96 -18.58 5.42 0.28
C ASP A 96 -17.42 5.81 -0.67
N GLY A 97 -17.61 5.58 -1.97
CA GLY A 97 -16.60 5.77 -3.02
C GLY A 97 -15.64 4.59 -3.25
N TYR A 98 -15.88 3.42 -2.63
CA TYR A 98 -15.10 2.19 -2.86
C TYR A 98 -15.70 1.33 -3.99
N ASP A 99 -15.97 1.97 -5.14
CA ASP A 99 -16.68 1.34 -6.26
C ASP A 99 -15.97 0.12 -6.88
N ALA A 100 -14.64 0.02 -6.75
CA ALA A 100 -13.88 -1.09 -7.31
C ALA A 100 -14.11 -2.42 -6.57
N LEU A 101 -14.61 -2.37 -5.33
CA LEU A 101 -15.01 -3.54 -4.57
C LEU A 101 -16.33 -4.13 -5.07
N ARG A 102 -17.23 -3.30 -5.63
CA ARG A 102 -18.56 -3.72 -6.06
C ARG A 102 -18.46 -4.79 -7.15
N GLY A 103 -19.20 -5.87 -6.98
CA GLY A 103 -19.21 -7.00 -7.91
C GLY A 103 -17.95 -7.86 -7.88
N SER A 104 -17.03 -7.64 -6.94
CA SER A 104 -15.93 -8.57 -6.66
C SER A 104 -16.38 -9.67 -5.68
N GLU A 105 -15.75 -10.83 -5.78
CA GLU A 105 -16.03 -11.99 -4.95
C GLU A 105 -14.87 -12.26 -4.00
N LEU A 106 -15.13 -12.35 -2.70
CA LEU A 106 -14.11 -12.78 -1.73
C LEU A 106 -13.92 -14.29 -1.82
N ILE A 107 -12.71 -14.72 -2.18
CA ILE A 107 -12.36 -16.14 -2.24
C ILE A 107 -11.88 -16.63 -0.88
N ALA A 108 -10.97 -15.87 -0.26
CA ALA A 108 -10.39 -16.24 1.03
C ALA A 108 -9.94 -15.01 1.79
N ALA A 109 -10.13 -15.00 3.10
CA ALA A 109 -9.51 -14.05 4.02
C ALA A 109 -8.89 -14.83 5.20
N PHE A 110 -7.63 -14.54 5.51
CA PHE A 110 -6.88 -15.30 6.51
C PHE A 110 -5.78 -14.44 7.15
N ARG A 111 -5.20 -14.98 8.23
CA ARG A 111 -4.10 -14.35 8.96
C ARG A 111 -2.89 -15.28 8.95
N GLY A 112 -1.71 -14.70 8.76
CA GLY A 112 -0.44 -15.41 8.85
C GLY A 112 -0.10 -15.75 10.30
N THR A 113 0.71 -16.81 10.49
CA THR A 113 1.12 -17.29 11.83
C THR A 113 2.10 -16.37 12.55
N VAL A 114 2.61 -15.34 11.85
CA VAL A 114 3.51 -14.34 12.39
C VAL A 114 2.80 -13.00 12.39
N ALA A 115 2.66 -12.41 13.58
CA ALA A 115 2.02 -11.12 13.81
C ALA A 115 0.58 -10.99 13.25
N GLU A 116 -0.12 -12.12 13.03
CA GLU A 116 -1.51 -12.15 12.55
C GLU A 116 -1.73 -11.33 11.26
N LEU A 117 -0.71 -11.32 10.39
CA LEU A 117 -0.69 -10.56 9.14
C LEU A 117 -1.92 -10.90 8.29
N GLN A 118 -2.81 -9.93 8.10
CA GLN A 118 -4.02 -10.13 7.30
C GLN A 118 -3.68 -10.18 5.81
N CYS A 119 -4.22 -11.18 5.12
CA CYS A 119 -4.17 -11.34 3.68
C CYS A 119 -5.54 -11.83 3.19
N TYR A 120 -5.91 -11.41 1.99
CA TYR A 120 -7.11 -11.94 1.34
C TYR A 120 -6.94 -12.02 -0.17
N ILE A 121 -7.78 -12.86 -0.77
CA ILE A 121 -7.88 -13.06 -2.21
C ILE A 121 -9.30 -12.74 -2.63
N ALA A 122 -9.45 -11.89 -3.65
CA ALA A 122 -10.72 -11.55 -4.24
C ALA A 122 -10.66 -11.67 -5.76
N TYR A 123 -11.73 -12.14 -6.39
CA TYR A 123 -11.86 -12.21 -7.83
C TYR A 123 -12.71 -11.04 -8.34
N ARG A 124 -12.31 -10.44 -9.46
CA ARG A 124 -13.07 -9.40 -10.17
C ARG A 124 -13.57 -9.98 -11.49
N PRO A 125 -14.79 -10.52 -11.56
CA PRO A 125 -15.35 -11.09 -12.78
C PRO A 125 -15.29 -10.16 -14.01
N PRO A 126 -15.61 -8.85 -13.91
CA PRO A 126 -15.62 -7.98 -15.09
C PRO A 126 -14.25 -7.80 -15.77
N THR A 127 -13.17 -7.88 -14.99
CA THR A 127 -11.79 -7.72 -15.48
C THR A 127 -11.00 -9.02 -15.47
N LYS A 128 -11.61 -10.13 -15.03
CA LYS A 128 -10.98 -11.44 -14.80
C LYS A 128 -9.67 -11.36 -14.01
N GLN A 129 -9.62 -10.45 -13.05
CA GLN A 129 -8.46 -10.24 -12.20
C GLN A 129 -8.58 -10.99 -10.89
N LEU A 130 -7.52 -11.68 -10.49
CA LEU A 130 -7.36 -12.21 -9.15
C LEU A 130 -6.56 -11.21 -8.30
N ILE A 131 -7.23 -10.52 -7.39
CA ILE A 131 -6.61 -9.59 -6.44
C ILE A 131 -6.06 -10.38 -5.25
N ILE A 132 -4.78 -10.18 -4.94
CA ILE A 132 -4.13 -10.71 -3.75
C ILE A 132 -3.63 -9.52 -2.94
N ALA A 133 -4.29 -9.27 -1.81
CA ALA A 133 -4.05 -8.09 -1.01
C ALA A 133 -3.41 -8.45 0.34
N PHE A 134 -2.34 -7.75 0.69
CA PHE A 134 -1.62 -7.91 1.95
C PHE A 134 -1.75 -6.66 2.81
N SER A 135 -2.06 -6.87 4.09
CA SER A 135 -2.17 -5.78 5.07
C SER A 135 -0.82 -5.16 5.39
N GLY A 136 -0.82 -3.86 5.66
CA GLY A 136 0.22 -3.22 6.45
C GLY A 136 0.07 -3.54 7.94
N THR A 137 0.92 -2.97 8.79
CA THR A 137 0.69 -2.95 10.24
C THR A 137 0.12 -1.62 10.67
N SER A 138 -0.86 -1.61 11.57
CA SER A 138 -1.48 -0.37 12.09
C SER A 138 -0.53 0.45 12.98
N SER A 139 0.62 -0.10 13.37
CA SER A 139 1.67 0.62 14.09
C SER A 139 3.04 0.37 13.46
N VAL A 140 3.21 0.88 12.24
CA VAL A 140 4.45 0.77 11.45
C VAL A 140 5.68 1.24 12.27
N SER A 141 5.55 2.29 13.07
CA SER A 141 6.62 2.82 13.96
C SER A 141 7.02 1.88 15.10
N GLN A 142 6.10 1.07 15.62
CA GLN A 142 6.40 0.02 16.59
C GLN A 142 6.91 -1.23 15.88
N THR A 143 6.36 -1.51 14.70
CA THR A 143 6.75 -2.64 13.85
C THR A 143 8.22 -2.52 13.46
N PHE A 144 8.68 -1.37 12.97
CA PHE A 144 10.10 -1.17 12.63
C PHE A 144 11.04 -1.17 13.83
N ARG A 145 10.55 -0.84 15.04
CA ARG A 145 11.33 -0.99 16.28
C ARG A 145 11.44 -2.44 16.75
N ASN A 146 10.40 -3.23 16.50
CA ASN A 146 10.28 -4.61 16.98
C ASN A 146 10.72 -5.66 15.94
N LEU A 147 10.75 -5.30 14.65
CA LEU A 147 11.20 -6.17 13.58
C LEU A 147 12.73 -6.19 13.54
N ASP A 148 13.25 -7.40 13.34
CA ASP A 148 14.66 -7.63 13.13
C ASP A 148 15.10 -7.04 11.77
N ALA A 149 15.72 -5.87 11.82
CA ALA A 149 16.21 -5.10 10.67
C ALA A 149 17.56 -5.58 10.14
N ARG A 150 18.04 -6.77 10.54
CA ARG A 150 19.21 -7.38 9.92
C ARG A 150 18.88 -7.83 8.50
N LEU A 151 19.82 -7.62 7.59
CA LEU A 151 19.83 -8.28 6.30
C LEU A 151 20.24 -9.74 6.50
N ILE A 152 19.40 -10.67 6.04
CA ILE A 152 19.70 -12.10 5.99
C ILE A 152 19.74 -12.56 4.54
N ALA A 153 20.46 -13.65 4.26
CA ALA A 153 20.48 -14.24 2.92
C ALA A 153 19.05 -14.54 2.45
N TYR A 154 18.71 -14.04 1.27
CA TYR A 154 17.50 -14.41 0.57
C TYR A 154 17.78 -15.71 -0.21
N PRO A 155 16.88 -16.70 -0.22
CA PRO A 155 17.22 -18.01 -0.76
C PRO A 155 17.32 -18.05 -2.30
N GLY A 156 16.76 -17.05 -3.00
CA GLY A 156 16.90 -16.89 -4.45
C GLY A 156 17.97 -15.86 -4.85
N GLY A 157 18.65 -16.10 -5.97
CA GLY A 157 19.63 -15.15 -6.52
C GLY A 157 20.97 -15.10 -5.77
N GLU A 158 22.01 -14.60 -6.46
CA GLU A 158 23.37 -14.51 -5.90
C GLU A 158 23.51 -13.29 -4.99
N ARG A 159 24.10 -13.47 -3.80
CA ARG A 159 24.34 -12.40 -2.79
C ARG A 159 23.08 -11.60 -2.41
N CYS A 160 21.88 -12.10 -2.71
CA CYS A 160 20.64 -11.46 -2.36
C CYS A 160 20.44 -11.50 -0.85
N ALA A 161 20.05 -10.37 -0.28
CA ALA A 161 19.72 -10.27 1.13
C ALA A 161 18.43 -9.49 1.34
N VAL A 162 17.61 -9.95 2.27
CA VAL A 162 16.28 -9.42 2.58
C VAL A 162 16.21 -9.06 4.06
N HIS A 163 15.36 -8.10 4.42
CA HIS A 163 15.05 -7.79 5.80
C HIS A 163 14.52 -9.03 6.54
N ALA A 164 15.15 -9.43 7.65
CA ALA A 164 14.79 -10.66 8.38
C ALA A 164 13.33 -10.65 8.88
N GLY A 165 12.88 -9.52 9.44
CA GLY A 165 11.48 -9.32 9.83
C GLY A 165 10.47 -9.53 8.69
N PHE A 166 10.69 -8.91 7.53
CA PHE A 166 9.80 -9.07 6.36
C PHE A 166 9.81 -10.50 5.83
N TRP A 167 10.96 -11.14 5.77
CA TRP A 167 11.05 -12.55 5.36
C TRP A 167 10.27 -13.48 6.30
N ARG A 168 10.38 -13.25 7.62
CA ARG A 168 9.63 -14.02 8.62
C ARG A 168 8.11 -13.84 8.46
N LEU A 169 7.66 -12.60 8.23
CA LEU A 169 6.24 -12.30 8.00
C LEU A 169 5.71 -12.99 6.75
N TYR A 170 6.45 -12.91 5.64
CA TYR A 170 6.08 -13.58 4.40
C TYR A 170 5.97 -15.10 4.60
N ASN A 171 6.97 -15.72 5.23
CA ASN A 171 6.93 -17.16 5.51
C ASN A 171 5.74 -17.59 6.39
N GLY A 172 5.28 -16.71 7.30
CA GLY A 172 4.09 -16.97 8.13
C GLY A 172 2.78 -17.02 7.36
N VAL A 173 2.73 -16.44 6.15
CA VAL A 173 1.53 -16.40 5.30
C VAL A 173 1.67 -17.21 4.00
N ARG A 174 2.92 -17.51 3.58
CA ARG A 174 3.31 -18.15 2.32
C ARG A 174 2.50 -19.40 1.99
N SER A 175 2.46 -20.39 2.88
CA SER A 175 1.79 -21.66 2.59
C SER A 175 0.29 -21.49 2.33
N ARG A 176 -0.35 -20.59 3.09
CA ARG A 176 -1.79 -20.35 2.96
C ARG A 176 -2.11 -19.58 1.69
N VAL A 177 -1.37 -18.50 1.39
CA VAL A 177 -1.63 -17.71 0.16
C VAL A 177 -1.38 -18.51 -1.11
N LEU A 178 -0.33 -19.35 -1.14
CA LEU A 178 -0.07 -20.23 -2.29
C LEU A 178 -1.17 -21.29 -2.45
N SER A 179 -1.64 -21.89 -1.35
CA SER A 179 -2.72 -22.88 -1.40
C SER A 179 -4.04 -22.27 -1.88
N GLU A 180 -4.41 -21.08 -1.40
CA GLU A 180 -5.64 -20.41 -1.86
C GLU A 180 -5.50 -19.87 -3.29
N LEU A 181 -4.30 -19.44 -3.72
CA LEU A 181 -4.01 -19.11 -5.11
C LEU A 181 -4.26 -20.32 -6.02
N ASP A 182 -3.71 -21.49 -5.69
CA ASP A 182 -3.87 -22.68 -6.53
C ASP A 182 -5.33 -23.12 -6.64
N LYS A 183 -6.11 -23.01 -5.57
CA LYS A 183 -7.56 -23.24 -5.63
C LYS A 183 -8.24 -22.24 -6.55
N ALA A 184 -7.95 -20.95 -6.39
CA ALA A 184 -8.56 -19.90 -7.21
C ALA A 184 -8.28 -20.12 -8.71
N LEU A 185 -7.04 -20.46 -9.07
CA LEU A 185 -6.64 -20.77 -10.45
C LEU A 185 -7.38 -21.96 -11.07
N THR A 186 -7.92 -22.87 -10.25
CA THR A 186 -8.73 -24.01 -10.74
C THR A 186 -10.23 -23.70 -10.84
N GLN A 187 -10.71 -22.69 -10.10
CA GLN A 187 -12.14 -22.42 -9.94
C GLN A 187 -12.62 -21.20 -10.73
N TYR A 188 -11.73 -20.28 -11.07
CA TYR A 188 -12.06 -19.00 -11.68
C TYR A 188 -11.36 -18.82 -13.01
N ASP A 189 -12.03 -18.13 -13.95
CA ASP A 189 -11.45 -17.72 -15.23
C ASP A 189 -10.59 -16.46 -15.02
N ILE A 190 -9.30 -16.66 -14.74
CA ILE A 190 -8.36 -15.61 -14.37
C ILE A 190 -7.42 -15.31 -15.53
N GLU A 191 -7.39 -14.04 -15.95
CA GLU A 191 -6.50 -13.55 -17.02
C GLU A 191 -5.33 -12.72 -16.49
N GLU A 192 -5.40 -12.17 -15.27
CA GLU A 192 -4.33 -11.40 -14.64
C GLU A 192 -4.35 -11.59 -13.12
N ILE A 193 -3.18 -11.73 -12.50
CA ILE A 193 -3.03 -11.67 -11.04
C ILE A 193 -2.56 -10.28 -10.65
N VAL A 194 -3.27 -9.64 -9.74
CA VAL A 194 -2.96 -8.31 -9.23
C VAL A 194 -2.57 -8.41 -7.76
N CYS A 195 -1.32 -8.11 -7.44
CA CYS A 195 -0.84 -8.02 -6.07
C CYS A 195 -0.90 -6.57 -5.61
N THR A 196 -1.48 -6.31 -4.44
CA THR A 196 -1.55 -4.96 -3.88
C THR A 196 -1.38 -4.93 -2.38
N GLY A 197 -0.82 -3.83 -1.89
CA GLY A 197 -0.58 -3.66 -0.47
C GLY A 197 -0.07 -2.26 -0.17
N HIS A 198 -0.40 -1.79 1.02
CA HIS A 198 0.08 -0.54 1.58
C HIS A 198 1.13 -0.81 2.65
N SER A 199 2.14 0.05 2.74
CA SER A 199 3.21 -0.04 3.74
C SER A 199 3.93 -1.39 3.64
N MET A 200 4.05 -2.10 4.76
CA MET A 200 4.58 -3.47 4.82
C MET A 200 3.87 -4.45 3.87
N GLY A 201 2.58 -4.25 3.56
CA GLY A 201 1.86 -5.09 2.60
C GLY A 201 2.46 -5.04 1.19
N ALA A 202 3.05 -3.90 0.80
CA ALA A 202 3.78 -3.78 -0.46
C ALA A 202 5.00 -4.71 -0.52
N VAL A 203 5.73 -4.85 0.59
CA VAL A 203 6.86 -5.77 0.69
C VAL A 203 6.42 -7.22 0.50
N MET A 204 5.28 -7.58 1.10
CA MET A 204 4.73 -8.94 0.96
C MET A 204 4.38 -9.24 -0.49
N CYS A 205 3.89 -8.26 -1.25
CA CYS A 205 3.63 -8.42 -2.68
C CYS A 205 4.90 -8.70 -3.48
N TYR A 206 6.03 -8.06 -3.16
CA TYR A 206 7.30 -8.34 -3.82
C TYR A 206 7.81 -9.76 -3.55
N LEU A 207 7.81 -10.16 -2.29
CA LEU A 207 8.26 -11.50 -1.88
C LEU A 207 7.35 -12.59 -2.46
N PHE A 208 6.03 -12.36 -2.43
CA PHE A 208 5.04 -13.22 -3.04
C PHE A 208 5.22 -13.32 -4.55
N ALA A 209 5.45 -12.19 -5.23
CA ALA A 209 5.70 -12.18 -6.66
C ALA A 209 6.93 -13.03 -6.98
N LEU A 210 8.08 -12.78 -6.35
CA LEU A 210 9.30 -13.60 -6.55
C LEU A 210 9.03 -15.10 -6.40
N ASP A 211 8.27 -15.50 -5.37
CA ASP A 211 7.89 -16.89 -5.12
C ASP A 211 7.03 -17.49 -6.26
N ILE A 212 5.94 -16.83 -6.66
CA ILE A 212 5.09 -17.35 -7.74
C ILE A 212 5.76 -17.29 -9.12
N MET A 213 6.85 -16.51 -9.27
CA MET A 213 7.71 -16.55 -10.46
C MET A 213 8.75 -17.68 -10.43
N GLY A 214 8.88 -18.41 -9.32
CA GLY A 214 9.91 -19.43 -9.11
C GLY A 214 11.31 -18.82 -8.95
N ALA A 215 11.40 -17.66 -8.31
CA ALA A 215 12.63 -16.91 -8.09
C ALA A 215 12.99 -16.79 -6.60
N ASP A 216 12.42 -17.64 -5.75
CA ASP A 216 12.64 -17.73 -4.31
C ASP A 216 13.60 -18.86 -3.90
N THR A 217 14.22 -19.55 -4.86
CA THR A 217 15.26 -20.56 -4.59
C THR A 217 16.49 -20.35 -5.46
N ALA A 218 17.62 -20.91 -5.01
CA ALA A 218 18.87 -20.89 -5.75
C ALA A 218 18.77 -21.66 -7.08
N GLU A 219 19.61 -21.29 -8.04
CA GLU A 219 19.71 -21.99 -9.32
C GLU A 219 20.07 -23.47 -9.11
N GLY A 220 19.39 -24.36 -9.83
CA GLY A 220 19.56 -25.81 -9.71
C GLY A 220 18.83 -26.46 -8.53
N VAL A 221 18.21 -25.69 -7.63
CA VAL A 221 17.34 -26.24 -6.58
C VAL A 221 15.94 -26.48 -7.15
N PRO A 222 15.36 -27.69 -6.98
CA PRO A 222 14.00 -27.96 -7.41
C PRO A 222 12.99 -26.99 -6.79
N GLN A 223 12.17 -26.38 -7.63
CA GLN A 223 11.10 -25.50 -7.18
C GLN A 223 10.03 -26.30 -6.44
N SER A 224 9.48 -25.70 -5.38
CA SER A 224 8.36 -26.30 -4.63
C SER A 224 7.04 -26.32 -5.41
N ARG A 225 6.91 -25.45 -6.43
CA ARG A 225 5.75 -25.36 -7.33
C ARG A 225 6.19 -24.89 -8.73
N PRO A 226 5.42 -25.17 -9.80
CA PRO A 226 5.66 -24.55 -11.10
C PRO A 226 5.44 -23.02 -11.03
N PRO A 227 6.26 -22.22 -11.74
CA PRO A 227 6.04 -20.78 -11.87
C PRO A 227 4.70 -20.46 -12.55
N ILE A 228 4.00 -19.45 -12.04
CA ILE A 228 2.80 -18.90 -12.68
C ILE A 228 3.17 -18.28 -14.02
N THR A 229 2.33 -18.50 -15.03
CA THR A 229 2.51 -17.95 -16.38
C THR A 229 1.60 -16.77 -16.70
N LEU A 230 0.53 -16.57 -15.93
CA LEU A 230 -0.41 -15.46 -16.10
C LEU A 230 0.29 -14.09 -15.97
N PRO A 231 -0.18 -13.04 -16.66
CA PRO A 231 0.21 -11.67 -16.40
C PRO A 231 0.14 -11.31 -14.91
N LEU A 232 1.15 -10.57 -14.43
CA LEU A 232 1.21 -10.04 -13.07
C LEU A 232 1.15 -8.51 -13.08
N LYS A 233 0.39 -7.93 -12.16
CA LYS A 233 0.38 -6.51 -11.88
C LYS A 233 0.63 -6.27 -10.41
N LEU A 234 1.60 -5.43 -10.08
CA LEU A 234 1.88 -5.00 -8.71
C LEU A 234 1.50 -3.53 -8.59
N ALA A 235 0.53 -3.22 -7.74
CA ALA A 235 0.16 -1.85 -7.38
C ALA A 235 0.42 -1.64 -5.89
N LEU A 236 1.53 -0.98 -5.59
CA LEU A 236 2.13 -0.97 -4.26
C LEU A 236 2.21 0.46 -3.74
N PHE A 237 1.86 0.67 -2.47
CA PHE A 237 1.73 2.01 -1.90
C PHE A 237 2.58 2.17 -0.65
N GLY A 238 3.51 3.13 -0.67
CA GLY A 238 4.35 3.45 0.49
C GLY A 238 5.23 2.30 0.95
N SER A 239 5.78 1.53 0.02
CA SER A 239 6.67 0.41 0.35
C SER A 239 7.92 0.91 1.07
N PRO A 240 8.32 0.32 2.20
CA PRO A 240 9.68 0.49 2.72
C PRO A 240 10.71 -0.20 1.81
N ARG A 241 11.98 0.04 2.10
CA ARG A 241 13.10 -0.68 1.46
C ARG A 241 13.11 -2.14 1.90
N VAL A 242 13.30 -3.06 0.95
CA VAL A 242 13.01 -4.50 1.15
C VAL A 242 14.25 -5.31 1.50
N GLY A 243 15.37 -5.00 0.84
CA GLY A 243 16.60 -5.78 0.92
C GLY A 243 17.76 -5.02 0.32
N ASN A 244 18.82 -5.74 -0.05
CA ASN A 244 20.02 -5.15 -0.60
C ASN A 244 19.96 -4.94 -2.13
N GLN A 245 20.95 -4.23 -2.65
CA GLN A 245 21.10 -3.96 -4.09
C GLN A 245 21.03 -5.23 -4.96
N ALA A 246 21.65 -6.32 -4.52
CA ALA A 246 21.60 -7.59 -5.25
C ALA A 246 20.17 -8.15 -5.36
N LEU A 247 19.33 -7.96 -4.34
CA LEU A 247 17.92 -8.35 -4.39
C LEU A 247 17.13 -7.47 -5.38
N ALA A 248 17.42 -6.16 -5.47
CA ALA A 248 16.82 -5.28 -6.47
C ALA A 248 17.22 -5.64 -7.91
N GLU A 249 18.49 -5.97 -8.12
CA GLU A 249 18.99 -6.47 -9.41
C GLU A 249 18.36 -7.81 -9.77
N HIS A 250 18.20 -8.70 -8.79
CA HIS A 250 17.50 -9.98 -8.96
C HIS A 250 16.05 -9.79 -9.37
N TRP A 251 15.31 -8.90 -8.70
CA TRP A 251 13.94 -8.53 -9.11
C TRP A 251 13.89 -8.04 -10.56
N CYS A 252 14.75 -7.09 -10.94
CA CYS A 252 14.78 -6.54 -12.29
C CYS A 252 15.05 -7.62 -13.34
N ARG A 253 16.02 -8.49 -13.07
CA ARG A 253 16.38 -9.60 -13.96
C ARG A 253 15.20 -10.57 -14.14
N VAL A 254 14.56 -10.98 -13.04
CA VAL A 254 13.41 -11.91 -13.08
C VAL A 254 12.25 -11.29 -13.86
N VAL A 255 11.94 -10.00 -13.63
CA VAL A 255 10.91 -9.27 -14.37
C VAL A 255 11.24 -9.20 -15.87
N ALA A 256 12.48 -8.85 -16.22
CA ALA A 256 12.92 -8.76 -17.62
C ALA A 256 12.84 -10.13 -18.34
N GLU A 257 13.32 -11.20 -17.70
CA GLU A 257 13.25 -12.56 -18.25
C GLU A 257 11.81 -13.02 -18.46
N ARG A 258 10.91 -12.68 -17.55
CA ARG A 258 9.50 -13.03 -17.63
C ARG A 258 8.79 -12.26 -18.75
N ASN A 259 9.05 -10.96 -18.86
CA ASN A 259 8.56 -10.12 -19.95
C ASN A 259 9.06 -10.60 -21.32
N ALA A 260 10.33 -11.00 -21.43
CA ALA A 260 10.90 -11.57 -22.66
C ALA A 260 10.21 -12.88 -23.10
N ARG A 261 9.58 -13.61 -22.17
CA ARG A 261 8.79 -14.82 -22.43
C ARG A 261 7.30 -14.54 -22.63
N ALA A 262 6.93 -13.29 -22.94
CA ALA A 262 5.54 -12.83 -23.09
C ALA A 262 4.64 -13.07 -21.85
N ARG A 263 5.23 -13.17 -20.66
CA ARG A 263 4.52 -13.31 -19.38
C ARG A 263 4.57 -11.96 -18.65
N SER A 264 3.73 -11.02 -19.07
CA SER A 264 3.85 -9.62 -18.64
C SER A 264 3.91 -9.45 -17.12
N VAL A 265 4.84 -8.63 -16.63
CA VAL A 265 4.86 -8.08 -15.28
C VAL A 265 4.83 -6.56 -15.37
N LYS A 266 3.81 -5.96 -14.77
CA LYS A 266 3.68 -4.51 -14.62
C LYS A 266 3.85 -4.16 -13.15
N GLU A 267 4.80 -3.28 -12.85
CA GLU A 267 5.08 -2.83 -11.49
C GLU A 267 4.77 -1.33 -11.38
N TYR A 268 3.97 -0.98 -10.38
CA TYR A 268 3.62 0.39 -10.01
C TYR A 268 3.86 0.57 -8.51
N SER A 269 5.08 0.94 -8.15
CA SER A 269 5.45 1.26 -6.76
C SER A 269 5.30 2.76 -6.53
N VAL A 270 4.33 3.15 -5.72
CA VAL A 270 3.97 4.55 -5.46
C VAL A 270 4.56 5.00 -4.12
N MET A 271 5.33 6.08 -4.15
CA MET A 271 5.74 6.84 -2.97
C MET A 271 4.93 8.14 -2.89
N CYS A 272 4.53 8.56 -1.68
CA CYS A 272 3.82 9.82 -1.48
C CYS A 272 4.74 10.92 -0.93
N TYR A 273 4.49 12.17 -1.33
CA TYR A 273 5.10 13.34 -0.71
C TYR A 273 4.94 13.27 0.82
N ASN A 274 6.04 13.53 1.54
CA ASN A 274 6.06 13.60 3.00
C ASN A 274 5.74 12.27 3.72
N ASP A 275 5.74 11.15 3.01
CA ASP A 275 5.76 9.81 3.59
C ASP A 275 7.20 9.39 3.90
N GLY A 276 7.47 9.05 5.16
CA GLY A 276 8.79 8.59 5.60
C GLY A 276 9.01 7.08 5.51
N VAL A 277 7.99 6.27 5.23
CA VAL A 277 8.13 4.80 5.17
C VAL A 277 9.03 4.33 4.03
N PRO A 278 8.98 4.89 2.81
CA PRO A 278 9.96 4.57 1.76
C PRO A 278 11.41 4.90 2.14
N MET A 279 11.63 5.71 3.17
CA MET A 279 12.97 6.11 3.59
C MET A 279 13.57 5.16 4.62
N ILE A 280 12.87 4.07 4.99
CA ILE A 280 13.32 3.09 5.97
C ILE A 280 13.25 1.65 5.44
N PRO A 281 14.19 0.77 5.86
CA PRO A 281 15.43 1.11 6.55
C PRO A 281 16.36 1.99 5.68
N PRO A 282 17.29 2.76 6.27
CA PRO A 282 18.17 3.68 5.53
C PRO A 282 19.13 2.99 4.55
N GLN A 283 19.49 3.67 3.45
CA GLN A 283 20.42 3.16 2.43
C GLN A 283 21.83 2.88 2.94
N ASN A 284 22.32 3.67 3.90
CA ASN A 284 23.64 3.47 4.49
C ASN A 284 23.78 2.16 5.29
N LEU A 285 22.67 1.48 5.59
CA LEU A 285 22.63 0.12 6.15
C LEU A 285 22.59 -0.97 5.06
N GLY A 286 22.75 -0.60 3.79
CA GLY A 286 22.77 -1.51 2.65
C GLY A 286 21.39 -1.85 2.08
N TYR A 287 20.36 -1.09 2.43
CA TYR A 287 18.99 -1.29 1.96
C TYR A 287 18.68 -0.46 0.70
N CYS A 288 17.93 -1.03 -0.24
CA CYS A 288 17.43 -0.36 -1.44
C CYS A 288 15.95 -0.70 -1.69
N HIS A 289 15.31 0.09 -2.55
CA HIS A 289 14.04 -0.25 -3.15
C HIS A 289 14.22 -1.33 -4.22
N LEU A 290 13.21 -2.17 -4.40
CA LEU A 290 13.17 -3.14 -5.50
C LEU A 290 12.82 -2.45 -6.83
N SER A 291 11.79 -1.59 -6.81
CA SER A 291 11.35 -0.81 -7.95
C SER A 291 12.45 0.10 -8.47
N GLN A 292 12.77 -0.02 -9.76
CA GLN A 292 13.68 0.90 -10.44
C GLN A 292 12.96 2.06 -11.13
N THR A 293 11.63 2.05 -11.27
CA THR A 293 10.90 3.16 -11.89
C THR A 293 9.68 3.51 -11.04
N PRO A 294 9.89 4.04 -9.82
CA PRO A 294 8.79 4.32 -8.93
C PRO A 294 7.92 5.46 -9.48
N LEU A 295 6.73 5.57 -8.92
CA LEU A 295 5.82 6.68 -9.13
C LEU A 295 5.85 7.55 -7.88
N TYR A 296 5.71 8.86 -8.07
CA TYR A 296 5.68 9.83 -6.98
C TYR A 296 4.33 10.54 -6.96
N LEU A 297 3.57 10.36 -5.88
CA LEU A 297 2.30 11.01 -5.64
C LEU A 297 2.54 12.30 -4.85
N ALA A 298 2.26 13.43 -5.46
CA ALA A 298 2.38 14.72 -4.80
C ALA A 298 1.25 15.65 -5.27
N ARG A 299 0.68 16.41 -4.32
CA ARG A 299 -0.44 17.32 -4.60
C ARG A 299 -1.59 16.62 -5.34
N GLY A 300 -1.86 15.37 -4.99
CA GLY A 300 -2.92 14.56 -5.57
C GLY A 300 -2.70 14.10 -7.02
N HIS A 301 -1.49 14.25 -7.55
CA HIS A 301 -1.13 13.89 -8.91
C HIS A 301 0.09 12.98 -8.92
N LEU A 302 0.10 12.05 -9.84
CA LEU A 302 1.11 11.00 -9.94
C LEU A 302 2.15 11.37 -11.01
N PHE A 303 3.42 11.15 -10.71
CA PHE A 303 4.54 11.43 -11.60
C PHE A 303 5.40 10.17 -11.81
N HIS A 304 5.86 9.95 -13.03
CA HIS A 304 6.88 8.94 -13.36
C HIS A 304 8.25 9.40 -12.91
N ILE A 305 8.95 8.56 -12.14
CA ILE A 305 10.32 8.80 -11.73
C ILE A 305 11.25 7.93 -12.61
N PRO A 306 12.26 8.52 -13.28
CA PRO A 306 13.20 7.76 -14.10
C PRO A 306 14.10 6.89 -13.22
N SER A 307 14.68 5.85 -13.81
CA SER A 307 15.45 4.87 -13.02
C SER A 307 16.72 5.37 -12.37
N ALA A 308 17.35 6.39 -12.95
CA ALA A 308 18.48 7.07 -12.32
C ALA A 308 18.11 7.78 -11.00
N GLU A 309 16.82 8.00 -10.77
CA GLU A 309 16.28 8.73 -9.61
C GLU A 309 15.51 7.80 -8.65
N SER A 310 15.59 6.48 -8.82
CA SER A 310 14.75 5.48 -8.12
C SER A 310 14.90 5.47 -6.60
N GLU A 311 16.06 5.88 -6.10
CA GLU A 311 16.38 5.94 -4.66
C GLU A 311 16.13 7.32 -4.02
N TYR A 312 15.71 8.32 -4.81
CA TYR A 312 15.31 9.63 -4.29
C TYR A 312 13.85 9.60 -3.84
N THR A 313 13.57 10.27 -2.73
CA THR A 313 12.26 10.21 -2.06
C THR A 313 11.60 11.58 -1.91
N SER A 314 12.24 12.63 -2.43
CA SER A 314 11.69 13.99 -2.44
C SER A 314 12.10 14.70 -3.73
N PHE A 315 11.12 15.38 -4.33
CA PHE A 315 11.26 16.01 -5.64
C PHE A 315 10.65 17.40 -5.63
N THR A 316 11.30 18.33 -6.32
CA THR A 316 10.75 19.65 -6.59
C THR A 316 9.80 19.55 -7.79
N ILE A 317 8.63 20.18 -7.70
CA ILE A 317 7.68 20.24 -8.82
C ILE A 317 7.74 21.64 -9.42
N ASP A 318 7.77 21.73 -10.74
CA ASP A 318 7.79 23.00 -11.46
C ASP A 318 6.57 23.87 -11.04
N PRO A 319 6.79 25.15 -10.66
CA PRO A 319 5.71 26.04 -10.25
C PRO A 319 4.60 26.22 -11.29
N SER A 320 4.91 26.11 -12.59
CA SER A 320 3.91 26.20 -13.66
C SER A 320 2.92 25.03 -13.61
N VAL A 321 3.40 23.83 -13.32
CA VAL A 321 2.56 22.64 -13.11
C VAL A 321 1.76 22.82 -11.82
N MET A 322 2.41 23.24 -10.73
CA MET A 322 1.77 23.36 -9.41
C MET A 322 0.55 24.29 -9.38
N LYS A 323 0.49 25.32 -10.24
CA LYS A 323 -0.66 26.25 -10.29
C LYS A 323 -1.96 25.53 -10.67
N ASP A 324 -1.86 24.49 -11.48
CA ASP A 324 -3.01 23.75 -11.99
C ASP A 324 -3.35 22.54 -11.09
N LEU A 325 -2.46 22.18 -10.15
CA LEU A 325 -2.67 21.05 -9.24
C LEU A 325 -3.47 21.48 -8.01
N THR A 326 -4.70 21.00 -7.90
CA THR A 326 -5.47 21.04 -6.65
C THR A 326 -5.36 19.71 -5.92
N SER A 327 -5.35 19.75 -4.59
CA SER A 327 -5.29 18.55 -3.76
C SER A 327 -6.11 18.73 -2.50
N GLU A 328 -6.91 17.73 -2.16
CA GLU A 328 -7.56 17.67 -0.86
C GLU A 328 -6.55 17.41 0.27
N HIS A 329 -5.38 16.82 -0.06
CA HIS A 329 -4.37 16.36 0.89
C HIS A 329 -2.97 16.96 0.59
N PRO A 330 -2.79 18.30 0.59
CA PRO A 330 -1.54 18.93 0.16
C PRO A 330 -0.31 18.68 1.05
N LEU A 331 -0.48 18.20 2.28
CA LEU A 331 0.63 17.85 3.19
C LEU A 331 1.12 16.41 2.99
N GLY A 332 0.44 15.60 2.17
CA GLY A 332 0.77 14.20 1.91
C GLY A 332 0.94 13.38 3.19
N GLY A 333 1.77 12.35 3.16
CA GLY A 333 2.02 11.47 4.30
C GLY A 333 1.57 10.04 4.05
N HIS A 334 1.98 9.15 4.96
CA HIS A 334 1.82 7.71 4.77
C HIS A 334 0.38 7.23 4.60
N ASN A 335 -0.61 7.99 5.08
CA ASN A 335 -2.03 7.60 5.00
C ASN A 335 -2.80 8.29 3.87
N TYR A 336 -2.10 8.97 2.96
CA TYR A 336 -2.69 9.77 1.88
C TYR A 336 -2.27 9.26 0.50
N TYR A 337 -2.65 8.01 0.21
CA TYR A 337 -2.51 7.39 -1.10
C TYR A 337 -3.85 7.43 -1.86
N ASN A 338 -3.80 7.26 -3.19
CA ASN A 338 -5.00 7.17 -4.04
C ASN A 338 -5.96 8.37 -3.95
N ASN A 339 -5.45 9.54 -3.53
CA ASN A 339 -6.24 10.73 -3.21
C ASN A 339 -7.35 10.46 -2.17
N ARG A 340 -7.08 9.56 -1.21
CA ARG A 340 -7.97 9.26 -0.10
C ARG A 340 -7.26 9.44 1.24
N ASP A 341 -8.06 9.76 2.25
CA ASP A 341 -7.67 9.68 3.66
C ASP A 341 -7.93 8.24 4.14
N MET A 342 -6.89 7.42 4.19
CA MET A 342 -7.02 6.03 4.65
C MET A 342 -7.46 5.95 6.11
N GLU A 343 -7.12 6.94 6.95
CA GLU A 343 -7.56 6.97 8.34
C GLU A 343 -9.06 7.21 8.46
N LYS A 344 -9.69 7.86 7.47
CA LYS A 344 -11.15 8.01 7.44
C LYS A 344 -11.85 6.65 7.44
N LEU A 345 -11.36 5.71 6.63
CA LEU A 345 -11.88 4.33 6.64
C LEU A 345 -11.70 3.69 8.02
N LEU A 346 -10.49 3.79 8.60
CA LEU A 346 -10.19 3.21 9.90
C LEU A 346 -11.08 3.78 11.02
N ARG A 347 -11.30 5.10 11.02
CA ARG A 347 -12.16 5.79 11.98
C ARG A 347 -13.61 5.33 11.84
N ASN A 348 -14.14 5.34 10.62
CA ASN A 348 -15.53 4.96 10.34
C ASN A 348 -15.78 3.47 10.61
N MET A 349 -14.75 2.62 10.48
CA MET A 349 -14.85 1.19 10.77
C MET A 349 -14.65 0.84 12.25
N LYS A 350 -14.26 1.79 13.10
CA LYS A 350 -13.91 1.52 14.51
C LYS A 350 -15.07 0.95 15.31
N TRP A 351 -16.30 1.36 15.00
CA TRP A 351 -17.50 0.89 15.69
C TRP A 351 -17.68 -0.64 15.57
N PHE A 352 -17.44 -1.21 14.39
CA PHE A 352 -17.62 -2.64 14.14
C PHE A 352 -16.65 -3.51 14.97
N ASN A 353 -15.45 -3.01 15.30
CA ASN A 353 -14.52 -3.73 16.16
C ASN A 353 -14.99 -3.84 17.62
N ALA A 354 -15.88 -2.94 18.06
CA ALA A 354 -16.43 -2.94 19.42
C ALA A 354 -17.73 -3.75 19.54
N MET A 355 -18.31 -4.19 18.42
CA MET A 355 -19.53 -5.00 18.42
C MET A 355 -19.28 -6.36 19.05
N LYS A 356 -20.23 -6.80 19.87
CA LYS A 356 -20.25 -8.16 20.45
C LYS A 356 -21.10 -9.13 19.63
N SER A 357 -22.03 -8.61 18.84
CA SER A 357 -22.90 -9.38 17.94
C SER A 357 -22.35 -9.35 16.51
N ARG A 358 -22.67 -10.38 15.73
CA ARG A 358 -22.46 -10.38 14.27
C ARG A 358 -23.58 -9.67 13.53
N GLU A 359 -24.76 -9.53 14.13
CA GLU A 359 -25.85 -8.76 13.54
C GLU A 359 -25.58 -7.26 13.69
N VAL A 360 -25.65 -6.56 12.55
CA VAL A 360 -25.43 -5.12 12.47
C VAL A 360 -26.75 -4.38 12.56
N ASP A 361 -26.93 -3.61 13.63
CA ASP A 361 -27.98 -2.60 13.71
C ASP A 361 -27.50 -1.32 13.02
N TRP A 362 -27.92 -1.14 11.77
CA TRP A 362 -27.53 0.01 10.96
C TRP A 362 -28.05 1.35 11.50
N ALA A 363 -29.19 1.36 12.20
CA ALA A 363 -29.70 2.58 12.81
C ALA A 363 -28.83 3.01 14.00
N GLN A 364 -28.33 2.06 14.79
CA GLN A 364 -27.35 2.34 15.85
C GLN A 364 -26.01 2.83 15.27
N TYR A 365 -25.57 2.25 14.16
CA TYR A 365 -24.36 2.69 13.48
C TYR A 365 -24.50 4.14 12.96
N GLU A 366 -25.64 4.50 12.35
CA GLU A 366 -25.91 5.86 11.89
C GLU A 366 -25.92 6.88 13.04
N ASP A 367 -26.57 6.54 14.16
CA ASP A 367 -26.58 7.38 15.36
C ASP A 367 -25.16 7.57 15.93
N TRP A 368 -24.37 6.49 15.99
CA TRP A 368 -22.96 6.56 16.39
C TRP A 368 -22.14 7.44 15.44
N LEU A 369 -22.31 7.28 14.13
CA LEU A 369 -21.58 8.04 13.12
C LEU A 369 -21.91 9.53 13.19
N ARG A 370 -23.19 9.88 13.41
CA ARG A 370 -23.63 11.27 13.66
C ARG A 370 -22.94 11.85 14.89
N LYS A 371 -22.96 11.14 16.01
CA LYS A 371 -22.32 11.57 17.26
C LYS A 371 -20.81 11.74 17.13
N GLU A 372 -20.14 10.86 16.38
CA GLU A 372 -18.72 11.02 16.11
C GLU A 372 -18.46 12.27 15.26
N LYS A 373 -19.25 12.51 14.19
CA LYS A 373 -19.14 13.74 13.39
C LYS A 373 -19.32 15.00 14.23
N GLU A 374 -20.32 15.04 15.11
CA GLU A 374 -20.57 16.16 16.03
C GLU A 374 -19.37 16.43 16.96
N LYS A 375 -18.75 15.39 17.52
CA LYS A 375 -17.52 15.55 18.33
C LYS A 375 -16.38 16.18 17.54
N TYR A 376 -16.25 15.86 16.26
CA TYR A 376 -15.24 16.46 15.38
C TYR A 376 -15.57 17.91 15.00
N GLU A 377 -16.84 18.30 15.01
CA GLU A 377 -17.29 19.67 14.75
C GLU A 377 -17.19 20.58 15.98
N GLU A 378 -17.40 20.04 17.19
CA GLU A 378 -17.33 20.79 18.46
C GLU A 378 -15.92 20.96 19.04
N THR A 379 -14.95 20.11 18.65
CA THR A 379 -13.57 20.16 19.16
C THR A 379 -12.59 20.93 18.27
N GLY A 380 -13.08 21.58 17.21
CA GLY A 380 -12.31 22.27 16.16
C GLY A 380 -12.11 23.76 16.37
#